data_AF-A0A2Z6UM26-F1
#
_entry.id   AF-A0A2Z6UM26-F1
#
_cell.length_a   1.000
_cell.length_b   1.000
_cell.length_c   1.000
_cell.angle_alpha   90.00
_cell.angle_beta   90.00
_cell.angle_gamma   90.00
#
_symmetry.space_group_name_H-M   'P 1'
#
loop_
_entity.id
_entity.type
_entity.pdbx_description
1 polymer ?
#
loop_
_entity_poly.entity_id
_entity_poly.type
_entity_poly.pdbx_seq_one_letter_code
_entity_poly.pdbx_strand_id
1 'polypeptide(L)'
;MWVVSPSGSAPVRQVEFASSSGLPDITVPAGFGSQGLPFTLSFTGRPYDESRLLGLAYSFEQATRFRRPSPLLPALTGETITIPEPSVVFGLGTLAIVSFTLRKTRKG
;
A
#
# COMPACT_ATOMS: atom_id res chain seq x y z
N MET A 1 17.87 -5.51 -26.69
CA MET A 1 17.52 -4.32 -27.49
C MET A 1 17.44 -3.15 -26.52
N TRP A 2 18.49 -2.35 -26.44
CA TRP A 2 18.54 -1.16 -25.58
C TRP A 2 18.04 0.01 -26.43
N VAL A 3 16.89 0.59 -26.08
CA VAL A 3 16.40 1.80 -26.74
C VAL A 3 17.20 2.97 -26.19
N VAL A 4 17.97 3.62 -27.05
CA VAL A 4 18.56 4.93 -26.76
C VAL A 4 17.43 5.96 -26.88
N SER A 5 17.05 6.59 -25.77
CA SER A 5 16.17 7.76 -25.80
C SER A 5 16.95 8.97 -26.32
N PRO A 6 16.35 9.80 -27.20
CA PRO A 6 16.98 11.03 -27.68
C PRO A 6 17.22 11.97 -26.48
N SER A 7 18.41 12.57 -26.44
CA SER A 7 18.85 13.43 -25.33
C SER A 7 17.87 14.61 -25.15
N GLY A 8 17.02 14.54 -24.12
CA GLY A 8 16.06 15.60 -23.78
C GLY A 8 14.77 15.11 -23.11
N SER A 9 14.41 13.82 -23.18
CA SER A 9 13.25 13.31 -22.45
C SER A 9 13.57 13.23 -20.95
N ALA A 10 12.71 13.84 -20.11
CA ALA A 10 12.82 13.68 -18.66
C ALA A 10 12.86 12.19 -18.29
N PRO A 11 13.59 11.79 -17.23
CA PRO A 11 13.60 10.41 -16.78
C PRO A 11 12.15 9.96 -16.52
N VAL A 12 11.76 8.87 -17.18
CA VAL A 12 10.41 8.30 -17.05
C VAL A 12 10.19 7.95 -15.58
N ARG A 13 9.13 8.50 -15.00
CA ARG A 13 8.77 8.18 -13.61
C ARG A 13 8.20 6.77 -13.55
N GLN A 14 8.37 6.08 -12.42
CA GLN A 14 7.89 4.70 -12.23
C GLN A 14 6.43 4.50 -12.69
N VAL A 15 5.54 5.41 -12.31
CA VAL A 15 4.11 5.37 -12.69
C VAL A 15 3.90 5.52 -14.19
N GLU A 16 4.70 6.37 -14.84
CA GLU A 16 4.63 6.58 -16.29
C GLU A 16 5.12 5.34 -17.05
N PHE A 17 6.18 4.70 -16.54
CA PHE A 17 6.65 3.42 -17.06
C PHE A 17 5.58 2.35 -16.95
N ALA A 18 4.96 2.17 -15.77
CA ALA A 18 3.90 1.18 -15.58
C ALA A 18 2.68 1.46 -16.49
N SER A 19 2.26 2.72 -16.57
CA SER A 19 1.08 3.13 -17.35
C SER A 19 1.29 2.97 -18.86
N SER A 20 2.48 3.32 -19.37
CA SER A 20 2.81 3.20 -20.80
C SER A 20 3.08 1.75 -21.22
N SER A 21 3.58 0.91 -20.30
CA SER A 21 3.86 -0.51 -20.58
C SER A 21 2.65 -1.43 -20.35
N GLY A 22 1.60 -0.95 -19.68
CA GLY A 22 0.44 -1.78 -19.30
C GLY A 22 0.76 -2.80 -18.21
N LEU A 23 1.86 -2.62 -17.48
CA LEU A 23 2.25 -3.50 -16.38
C LEU A 23 1.46 -3.16 -15.11
N PRO A 24 1.09 -4.17 -14.30
CA PRO A 24 0.47 -3.91 -13.01
C PRO A 24 1.48 -3.27 -12.06
N ASP A 25 1.06 -2.23 -11.36
CA ASP A 25 1.88 -1.49 -10.38
C ASP A 25 1.05 -1.18 -9.12
N ILE A 26 1.68 -1.29 -7.95
CA ILE A 26 1.06 -0.97 -6.66
C ILE A 26 2.01 -0.14 -5.80
N THR A 27 1.47 0.88 -5.16
CA THR A 27 2.25 1.79 -4.29
C THR A 27 1.78 1.67 -2.85
N VAL A 28 2.71 1.48 -1.92
CA VAL A 28 2.46 1.30 -0.48
C VAL A 28 3.21 2.36 0.36
N PRO A 29 2.70 2.71 1.56
CA PRO A 29 3.39 3.63 2.47
C PRO A 29 4.70 3.00 2.97
N ALA A 30 5.83 3.70 2.78
CA ALA A 30 7.16 3.21 3.15
C ALA A 30 7.77 3.96 4.35
N GLY A 31 7.05 4.93 4.90
CA GLY A 31 7.44 5.63 6.11
C GLY A 31 7.36 7.14 5.96
N PHE A 32 8.07 7.83 6.84
CA PHE A 32 8.14 9.29 6.90
C PHE A 32 9.60 9.72 6.95
N GLY A 33 9.94 10.75 6.17
CA GLY A 33 11.27 11.35 6.20
C GLY A 33 11.50 12.18 7.48
N SER A 34 12.69 12.77 7.59
CA SER A 34 13.10 13.58 8.77
C SER A 34 12.16 14.75 9.08
N GLN A 35 11.50 15.31 8.06
CA GLN A 35 10.54 16.42 8.19
C GLN A 35 9.08 15.94 8.34
N GLY A 36 8.86 14.65 8.60
CA GLY A 36 7.51 14.08 8.70
C GLY A 36 6.77 13.98 7.36
N LEU A 37 7.47 14.13 6.23
CA LEU A 37 6.89 13.97 4.91
C LEU A 37 6.74 12.47 4.59
N PRO A 38 5.54 12.01 4.19
CA PRO A 38 5.35 10.62 3.81
C PRO A 38 6.11 10.32 2.51
N PHE A 39 6.73 9.15 2.45
CA PHE A 39 7.23 8.60 1.19
C PHE A 39 6.67 7.20 0.97
N THR A 40 6.72 6.77 -0.28
CA THR A 40 6.08 5.54 -0.74
C THR A 40 7.08 4.64 -1.44
N LEU A 41 6.74 3.36 -1.53
CA LEU A 41 7.45 2.38 -2.34
C LEU A 41 6.47 1.80 -3.36
N SER A 42 6.91 1.69 -4.61
CA SER A 42 6.13 1.11 -5.70
C SER A 42 6.70 -0.24 -6.12
N PHE A 43 5.82 -1.22 -6.31
CA PHE A 43 6.15 -2.53 -6.85
C PHE A 43 5.49 -2.69 -8.21
N THR A 44 6.26 -3.08 -9.21
CA THR A 44 5.76 -3.39 -10.55
C THR A 44 5.83 -4.90 -10.77
N GLY A 45 4.70 -5.49 -11.17
CA GLY A 45 4.56 -6.91 -11.44
C GLY A 45 4.78 -7.27 -12.91
N ARG A 46 4.74 -8.57 -13.19
CA ARG A 46 4.66 -9.09 -14.56
C ARG A 46 3.22 -8.96 -15.08
N PRO A 47 2.99 -8.98 -16.40
CA PRO A 47 1.64 -8.99 -16.95
C PRO A 47 0.82 -10.12 -16.33
N TYR A 48 -0.39 -9.80 -15.84
CA TYR A 48 -1.36 -10.75 -15.29
C TYR A 48 -0.93 -11.49 -14.00
N ASP A 49 0.04 -10.94 -13.25
CA ASP A 49 0.54 -11.51 -11.98
C ASP A 49 0.12 -10.66 -10.76
N GLU A 50 -1.10 -10.09 -10.79
CA GLU A 50 -1.61 -9.18 -9.76
C GLU A 50 -1.77 -9.87 -8.40
N SER A 51 -2.10 -11.16 -8.39
CA SER A 51 -2.27 -11.93 -7.15
C SER A 51 -0.99 -11.93 -6.30
N ARG A 52 0.17 -12.16 -6.95
CA ARG A 52 1.48 -12.13 -6.30
C ARG A 52 1.87 -10.71 -5.90
N LEU A 53 1.57 -9.74 -6.76
CA LEU A 53 1.85 -8.32 -6.50
C LEU A 53 1.10 -7.81 -5.26
N LEU A 54 -0.18 -8.14 -5.13
CA LEU A 54 -1.02 -7.83 -3.97
C LEU A 54 -0.52 -8.54 -2.71
N GLY A 55 -0.14 -9.81 -2.82
CA GLY A 55 0.44 -10.56 -1.69
C GLY A 55 1.73 -9.94 -1.17
N LEU A 56 2.61 -9.48 -2.07
CA LEU A 56 3.84 -8.79 -1.72
C LEU A 56 3.54 -7.46 -1.00
N ALA A 57 2.69 -6.62 -1.59
CA ALA A 57 2.28 -5.34 -1.00
C ALA A 57 1.66 -5.52 0.38
N TYR A 58 0.79 -6.53 0.54
CA TYR A 58 0.18 -6.87 1.82
C TYR A 58 1.24 -7.29 2.85
N SER A 59 2.15 -8.20 2.49
CA SER A 59 3.20 -8.66 3.41
C SER A 59 4.10 -7.49 3.87
N PHE A 60 4.40 -6.55 2.98
CA PHE A 60 5.16 -5.35 3.31
C PHE A 60 4.39 -4.43 4.27
N GLU A 61 3.11 -4.15 4.01
CA GLU A 61 2.28 -3.31 4.89
C GLU A 61 2.14 -3.93 6.28
N GLN A 62 1.92 -5.25 6.36
CA GLN A 62 1.80 -5.97 7.64
C GLN A 62 3.11 -6.01 8.43
N ALA A 63 4.25 -6.17 7.75
CA ALA A 63 5.56 -6.20 8.40
C ALA A 63 5.98 -4.82 8.93
N THR A 64 5.64 -3.74 8.21
CA THR A 64 6.15 -2.39 8.52
C THR A 64 5.19 -1.52 9.32
N ARG A 65 3.87 -1.66 9.10
CA ARG A 65 2.81 -0.87 9.75
C ARG A 65 3.07 0.64 9.71
N PHE A 66 3.66 1.15 8.62
CA PHE A 66 4.02 2.57 8.50
C PHE A 66 2.82 3.51 8.31
N ARG A 67 1.63 2.97 8.08
CA ARG A 67 0.41 3.77 7.90
C ARG A 67 0.06 4.52 9.19
N ARG A 68 -0.14 5.82 9.08
CA ARG A 68 -0.57 6.69 10.19
C ARG A 68 -1.72 7.61 9.74
N PRO A 69 -2.68 7.92 10.62
CA PRO A 69 -3.73 8.88 10.30
C PRO A 69 -3.14 10.28 10.08
N SER A 70 -3.80 11.06 9.21
CA SER A 70 -3.38 12.44 8.93
C SER A 70 -3.64 13.34 10.16
N PRO A 71 -2.67 14.16 10.59
CA PRO A 71 -2.88 15.12 11.68
C PRO A 71 -3.92 16.19 11.36
N LEU A 72 -4.13 16.49 10.08
CA LEU A 72 -5.06 17.52 9.61
C LEU A 72 -6.53 17.07 9.64
N LEU A 73 -6.77 15.77 9.82
CA LEU A 73 -8.09 15.17 9.81
C LEU A 73 -8.29 14.29 11.05
N PRO A 74 -8.38 14.89 12.26
CA PRO A 74 -8.70 14.14 13.47
C PRO A 74 -10.11 13.55 13.39
N ALA A 75 -10.34 12.50 14.17
CA ALA A 75 -11.68 11.91 14.29
C ALA A 75 -12.67 12.95 14.86
N LEU A 76 -13.91 12.93 14.35
CA LEU A 76 -14.97 13.81 14.83
C LEU A 76 -15.33 13.49 16.28
N THR A 77 -15.71 14.51 17.05
CA THR A 77 -16.15 14.34 18.44
C THR A 77 -17.33 13.36 18.52
N GLY A 78 -17.16 12.26 19.26
CA GLY A 78 -18.17 11.20 19.39
C GLY A 78 -18.00 10.00 18.46
N GLU A 79 -17.07 10.06 17.49
CA GLU A 79 -16.73 8.92 16.62
C GLU A 79 -15.41 8.27 17.08
N THR A 80 -15.51 7.11 17.74
CA THR A 80 -14.34 6.27 18.01
C THR A 80 -14.14 5.31 16.84
N ILE A 81 -13.16 5.59 15.98
CA ILE A 81 -12.71 4.66 14.95
C ILE A 81 -11.78 3.64 15.62
N THR A 82 -12.36 2.54 16.12
CA THR A 82 -11.56 1.40 16.57
C THR A 82 -10.98 0.72 15.34
N ILE A 83 -9.70 0.96 15.06
CA ILE A 83 -8.97 0.19 14.06
C ILE A 83 -8.62 -1.14 14.75
N PRO A 84 -9.19 -2.29 14.31
CA PRO A 84 -8.74 -3.56 14.83
C PRO A 84 -7.28 -3.74 14.44
N GLU A 85 -6.42 -4.00 15.42
CA GLU A 85 -5.06 -4.47 15.14
C GLU A 85 -5.16 -5.66 14.18
N PRO A 86 -4.42 -5.69 13.07
CA PRO A 86 -4.42 -6.84 12.20
C PRO A 86 -3.84 -8.02 12.99
N SER A 87 -4.72 -8.90 13.46
CA SER A 87 -4.35 -10.17 14.08
C SER A 87 -3.85 -11.10 12.97
N VAL A 88 -2.54 -11.11 12.75
CA VAL A 88 -1.89 -12.05 11.84
C VAL A 88 -1.89 -13.42 12.51
N VAL A 89 -2.85 -14.28 12.17
CA VAL A 89 -2.93 -15.65 12.66
C VAL A 89 -1.95 -16.52 11.86
N PHE A 90 -0.73 -16.68 12.36
CA PHE A 90 0.23 -17.66 11.83
C PHE A 90 -0.16 -19.07 12.34
N GLY A 91 -1.16 -19.68 11.70
CA GLY A 91 -1.53 -21.08 11.94
C GLY A 91 -0.92 -21.99 10.88
N LEU A 92 -0.28 -23.09 11.30
CA LEU A 92 0.22 -24.12 10.39
C LEU A 92 -0.92 -24.64 9.49
N GLY A 93 -0.88 -24.25 8.22
CA GLY A 93 -1.50 -24.97 7.10
C GLY A 93 -3.01 -24.87 6.97
N THR A 94 -3.61 -23.70 6.71
CA THR A 94 -4.87 -23.58 5.93
C THR A 94 -5.02 -22.14 5.42
N LEU A 95 -5.58 -21.97 4.21
CA LEU A 95 -5.93 -20.70 3.57
C LEU A 95 -6.65 -19.74 4.55
N ALA A 96 -6.03 -18.60 4.89
CA ALA A 96 -6.68 -17.59 5.73
C ALA A 96 -7.26 -16.48 4.85
N ILE A 97 -8.58 -16.45 4.69
CA ILE A 97 -9.31 -15.28 4.21
C ILE A 97 -9.35 -14.29 5.38
N VAL A 98 -8.77 -13.11 5.19
CA VAL A 98 -8.84 -12.00 6.15
C VAL A 98 -10.24 -11.40 6.08
N SER A 99 -11.13 -11.77 7.00
CA SER A 99 -12.43 -11.09 7.16
C SER A 99 -12.26 -9.80 7.94
N PHE A 100 -12.48 -8.66 7.29
CA PHE A 100 -12.50 -7.35 7.93
C PHE A 100 -13.95 -6.95 8.23
N THR A 101 -14.48 -7.33 9.41
CA THR A 101 -15.80 -6.88 9.85
C THR A 101 -15.68 -5.51 10.52
N LEU A 102 -15.98 -4.45 9.77
CA LEU A 102 -16.18 -3.11 10.33
C LEU A 102 -17.43 -3.12 11.22
N ARG A 103 -17.26 -3.14 12.54
CA ARG A 103 -18.39 -2.94 13.48
C ARG A 103 -18.49 -1.46 13.84
N LYS A 104 -19.43 -0.74 13.22
CA LYS A 104 -19.82 0.61 13.62
C LYS A 104 -20.55 0.54 14.97
N THR A 105 -19.89 0.89 16.07
CA THR A 105 -20.56 1.01 17.37
C THR A 105 -21.01 2.45 17.57
N ARG A 106 -22.32 2.71 17.51
CA ARG A 106 -22.91 3.95 18.05
C ARG A 106 -22.93 3.84 19.58
N LYS A 107 -22.24 4.73 20.29
CA LYS A 107 -22.58 5.05 21.68
C LYS A 107 -23.40 6.35 21.65
N GLY A 108 -24.52 6.34 22.36
CA GLY A 108 -25.42 7.49 22.51
C GLY A 108 -24.82 8.60 23.35
#